data_AF-A0A6A6R3Z5-F1
#
_entry.id   AF-A0A6A6R3Z5-F1
#
_cell.length_a   1.000
_cell.length_b   1.000
_cell.length_c   1.000
_cell.angle_alpha   90.00
_cell.angle_beta   90.00
_cell.angle_gamma   90.00
#
_symmetry.space_group_name_H-M   'P 1'
#
loop_
_entity.id
_entity.type
_entity.pdbx_description
1 polymer ?
#
loop_
_entity_poly.entity_id
_entity_poly.type
_entity_poly.pdbx_seq_one_letter_code
_entity_poly.pdbx_strand_id
1 'polypeptide(L)'
;MQLLYLLLSSLLILPTLGNPIVPRSNTITAPKSETWHISAFTAHFMGDSSGLPGGAWPPNSAFNTTLSFTLKFPDNTTSSCAATFQEPGTPAAYTVCERRADGSVVELKVKKAHAAKTKWALYNFELSVVKEGGVRAPMKGKRHISSNNAATDEDSYLTCLTYAPLTGVQCQLGGVVGKSGPIEVVAV
;
A
#
# COMPACT_ATOMS: atom_id res chain seq x y z
N MET A 1 -72.19 37.91 -48.72
CA MET A 1 -70.80 37.38 -48.73
C MET A 1 -70.56 36.77 -47.35
N GLN A 2 -70.59 35.44 -47.18
CA GLN A 2 -69.47 34.51 -47.43
C GLN A 2 -68.27 34.88 -46.53
N LEU A 3 -67.60 34.02 -45.76
CA LEU A 3 -67.40 32.57 -45.76
C LEU A 3 -66.59 32.27 -44.45
N LEU A 4 -66.90 31.22 -43.67
CA LEU A 4 -66.10 29.99 -43.50
C LEU A 4 -64.96 29.95 -42.44
N TYR A 5 -64.99 28.83 -41.69
CA TYR A 5 -63.85 28.05 -41.13
C TYR A 5 -63.08 28.59 -39.91
N LEU A 6 -62.60 27.79 -38.95
CA LEU A 6 -62.45 26.33 -38.83
C LEU A 6 -62.38 25.95 -37.34
N LEU A 7 -63.10 24.90 -36.96
CA LEU A 7 -62.94 24.15 -35.72
C LEU A 7 -61.51 23.58 -35.65
N LEU A 8 -60.71 23.99 -34.67
CA LEU A 8 -59.52 23.23 -34.26
C LEU A 8 -59.80 22.58 -32.90
N SER A 9 -60.29 21.34 -32.98
CA SER A 9 -60.27 20.36 -31.91
C SER A 9 -58.83 19.90 -31.71
N SER A 10 -58.14 20.47 -30.73
CA SER A 10 -56.83 19.99 -30.29
C SER A 10 -57.02 18.77 -29.41
N LEU A 11 -56.85 17.57 -29.98
CA LEU A 11 -56.68 16.33 -29.22
C LEU A 11 -55.50 16.47 -28.25
N LEU A 12 -55.80 16.56 -26.95
CA LEU A 12 -54.85 16.37 -25.86
C LEU A 12 -54.51 14.87 -25.76
N ILE A 13 -53.42 14.48 -26.42
CA ILE A 13 -52.79 13.17 -26.22
C ILE A 13 -51.99 13.27 -24.92
N LEU A 14 -52.50 12.68 -23.82
CA LEU A 14 -51.74 12.50 -22.59
C LEU A 14 -50.62 11.46 -22.85
N PRO A 15 -49.34 11.82 -22.74
CA PRO A 15 -48.29 10.82 -22.67
C PRO A 15 -48.43 10.07 -21.34
N THR A 16 -48.69 8.76 -21.42
CA THR A 16 -48.59 7.87 -20.27
C THR A 16 -47.12 7.87 -19.82
N LEU A 17 -46.87 8.47 -18.65
CA LEU A 17 -45.61 8.35 -17.91
C LEU A 17 -45.46 6.89 -17.48
N GLY A 18 -44.97 6.05 -18.38
CA GLY A 18 -44.42 4.75 -18.03
C GLY A 18 -43.16 5.00 -17.20
N ASN A 19 -43.29 4.88 -15.88
CA ASN A 19 -42.11 4.85 -15.01
C ASN A 19 -41.23 3.68 -15.48
N PRO A 20 -39.98 3.93 -15.94
CA PRO A 20 -39.06 2.84 -16.17
C PRO A 20 -38.87 2.14 -14.83
N ILE A 21 -39.21 0.85 -14.79
CA ILE A 21 -38.80 -0.04 -13.72
C ILE A 21 -37.28 -0.03 -13.74
N VAL A 22 -36.67 0.80 -12.89
CA VAL A 22 -35.23 0.82 -12.71
C VAL A 22 -34.86 -0.56 -12.17
N PRO A 23 -34.07 -1.36 -12.89
CA PRO A 23 -33.66 -2.66 -12.41
C PRO A 23 -32.95 -2.46 -11.06
N ARG A 24 -33.51 -3.15 -10.06
CA ARG A 24 -33.02 -3.23 -8.68
C ARG A 24 -31.51 -3.35 -8.69
N SER A 25 -30.82 -2.37 -8.09
CA SER A 25 -29.37 -2.39 -7.92
C SER A 25 -28.95 -3.76 -7.40
N ASN A 26 -28.17 -4.49 -8.21
CA ASN A 26 -27.41 -5.61 -7.72
C ASN A 26 -26.63 -5.09 -6.51
N THR A 27 -26.95 -5.60 -5.33
CA THR A 27 -26.15 -5.38 -4.14
C THR A 27 -24.78 -5.97 -4.46
N ILE A 28 -23.86 -5.12 -4.92
CA ILE A 28 -22.46 -5.47 -5.10
C ILE A 28 -21.95 -5.75 -3.70
N THR A 29 -21.98 -7.01 -3.30
CA THR A 29 -21.39 -7.47 -2.05
C THR A 29 -19.91 -7.08 -2.11
N ALA A 30 -19.50 -6.20 -1.20
CA ALA A 30 -18.11 -5.78 -1.12
C ALA A 30 -17.21 -7.03 -0.93
N PRO A 31 -16.06 -7.12 -1.61
CA PRO A 31 -15.17 -8.26 -1.48
C PRO A 31 -14.69 -8.39 -0.03
N LYS A 32 -14.66 -9.63 0.48
CA LYS A 32 -14.18 -9.95 1.84
C LYS A 32 -12.66 -9.90 1.96
N SER A 33 -11.95 -9.97 0.84
CA SER A 33 -10.49 -9.89 0.76
C SER A 33 -10.07 -9.14 -0.49
N GLU A 34 -8.91 -8.50 -0.43
CA GLU A 34 -8.24 -7.88 -1.57
C GLU A 34 -6.77 -8.33 -1.60
N THR A 35 -6.19 -8.37 -2.79
CA THR A 35 -4.78 -8.71 -3.00
C THR A 35 -4.05 -7.46 -3.46
N TRP A 36 -3.09 -7.00 -2.67
CA TRP A 36 -2.30 -5.79 -2.96
C TRP A 36 -0.87 -6.20 -3.34
N HIS A 37 -0.20 -5.38 -4.15
CA HIS A 37 1.18 -5.66 -4.58
C HIS A 37 2.12 -4.53 -4.19
N ILE A 38 3.35 -4.87 -3.79
CA ILE A 38 4.42 -3.89 -3.65
C ILE A 38 5.12 -3.77 -5.00
N SER A 39 4.93 -2.66 -5.72
CA SER A 39 5.49 -2.45 -7.07
C SER A 39 6.87 -1.78 -7.05
N ALA A 40 7.19 -1.08 -5.97
CA ALA A 40 8.50 -0.51 -5.70
C ALA A 40 8.78 -0.57 -4.19
N PHE A 41 10.02 -0.82 -3.81
CA PHE A 41 10.45 -0.78 -2.42
C PHE A 41 11.91 -0.36 -2.36
N THR A 42 12.24 0.62 -1.53
CA THR A 42 13.60 0.99 -1.17
C THR A 42 13.76 1.10 0.34
N ALA A 43 14.94 0.74 0.83
CA ALA A 43 15.34 0.92 2.22
C ALA A 43 16.77 1.45 2.29
N HIS A 44 17.05 2.29 3.29
CA HIS A 44 18.40 2.78 3.56
C HIS A 44 18.61 2.91 5.06
N PHE A 45 19.64 2.25 5.59
CA PHE A 45 19.87 2.12 7.04
C PHE A 45 21.34 1.88 7.40
N MET A 46 21.65 2.00 8.70
CA MET A 46 22.98 1.82 9.26
C MET A 46 23.18 0.36 9.67
N GLY A 47 23.76 -0.41 8.78
CA GLY A 47 24.03 -1.81 9.04
C GLY A 47 25.32 -2.15 9.79
N ASP A 48 25.39 -3.34 10.41
CA ASP A 48 26.64 -3.93 10.94
C ASP A 48 27.73 -4.12 9.86
N SER A 49 27.37 -4.26 8.58
CA SER A 49 28.33 -4.28 7.48
C SER A 49 28.78 -2.88 7.04
N SER A 50 28.20 -1.83 7.61
CA SER A 50 28.52 -0.44 7.34
C SER A 50 29.08 0.25 8.59
N GLY A 51 29.56 1.47 8.45
CA GLY A 51 30.36 2.16 9.44
C GLY A 51 31.81 1.68 9.45
N LEU A 52 32.52 2.00 10.52
CA LEU A 52 33.88 1.54 10.80
C LEU A 52 33.90 0.02 11.05
N PRO A 53 35.08 -0.64 10.97
CA PRO A 53 35.23 -2.03 11.36
C PRO A 53 34.56 -2.32 12.71
N GLY A 54 33.66 -3.31 12.74
CA GLY A 54 32.82 -3.62 13.90
C GLY A 54 31.44 -2.97 13.92
N GLY A 55 31.02 -2.31 12.83
CA GLY A 55 29.66 -1.75 12.69
C GLY A 55 29.46 -0.41 13.43
N ALA A 56 30.55 0.20 13.89
CA ALA A 56 30.50 1.44 14.67
C ALA A 56 30.42 2.65 13.76
N TRP A 57 29.52 3.58 14.06
CA TRP A 57 29.37 4.83 13.31
C TRP A 57 30.08 5.97 14.04
N PRO A 58 30.94 6.76 13.36
CA PRO A 58 31.53 7.96 13.93
C PRO A 58 30.48 8.94 14.47
N PRO A 59 30.80 9.74 15.50
CA PRO A 59 29.94 10.82 15.94
C PRO A 59 29.51 11.71 14.78
N ASN A 60 28.23 12.10 14.74
CA ASN A 60 27.64 12.96 13.70
C ASN A 60 27.58 12.36 12.28
N SER A 61 27.94 11.08 12.09
CA SER A 61 27.79 10.39 10.80
C SER A 61 26.57 9.47 10.73
N ALA A 62 25.93 9.22 11.88
CA ALA A 62 24.73 8.42 11.96
C ALA A 62 23.53 9.14 11.29
N PHE A 63 22.65 8.37 10.69
CA PHE A 63 21.44 8.88 10.02
C PHE A 63 20.22 8.01 10.36
N ASN A 64 19.03 8.56 10.12
CA ASN A 64 17.79 7.82 10.33
C ASN A 64 17.58 6.80 9.21
N THR A 65 17.14 5.61 9.58
CA THR A 65 16.62 4.64 8.61
C THR A 65 15.49 5.26 7.81
N THR A 66 15.51 5.06 6.50
CA THR A 66 14.42 5.40 5.59
C THR A 66 13.88 4.16 4.90
N LEU A 67 12.56 4.08 4.77
CA LEU A 67 11.84 3.06 4.01
C LEU A 67 10.87 3.79 3.09
N SER A 68 10.79 3.39 1.83
CA SER A 68 9.82 3.90 0.87
C SER A 68 9.31 2.77 -0.01
N PHE A 69 8.01 2.69 -0.21
CA PHE A 69 7.43 1.67 -1.09
C PHE A 69 6.15 2.16 -1.76
N THR A 70 5.80 1.51 -2.88
CA THR A 70 4.57 1.78 -3.61
C THR A 70 3.67 0.56 -3.55
N LEU A 71 2.45 0.74 -3.05
CA LEU A 71 1.39 -0.25 -3.11
C LEU A 71 0.61 -0.08 -4.41
N LYS A 72 0.29 -1.20 -5.07
CA LYS A 72 -0.64 -1.29 -6.18
C LYS A 72 -1.87 -2.07 -5.73
N PHE A 73 -3.05 -1.49 -5.95
CA PHE A 73 -4.33 -2.04 -5.50
C PHE A 73 -5.05 -2.76 -6.65
N PRO A 74 -6.12 -3.54 -6.36
CA PRO A 74 -6.88 -4.26 -7.38
C PRO A 74 -7.52 -3.37 -8.44
N ASP A 75 -7.82 -2.11 -8.11
CA ASP A 75 -8.37 -1.10 -9.02
C ASP A 75 -7.27 -0.44 -9.91
N ASN A 76 -6.05 -0.96 -9.89
CA ASN A 76 -4.84 -0.43 -10.54
C ASN A 76 -4.39 0.96 -10.07
N THR A 77 -4.99 1.53 -9.02
CA THR A 77 -4.43 2.71 -8.37
C THR A 77 -3.16 2.36 -7.60
N THR A 78 -2.38 3.37 -7.22
CA THR A 78 -1.15 3.19 -6.44
C THR A 78 -1.04 4.18 -5.29
N SER A 79 -0.46 3.73 -4.18
CA SER A 79 -0.17 4.55 -3.00
C SER A 79 1.32 4.56 -2.72
N SER A 80 1.89 5.73 -2.46
CA SER A 80 3.28 5.83 -2.01
C SER A 80 3.32 5.97 -0.50
N CYS A 81 4.15 5.15 0.12
CA CYS A 81 4.29 5.01 1.55
C CYS A 81 5.76 5.26 1.93
N ALA A 82 6.02 6.05 2.97
CA ALA A 82 7.36 6.26 3.47
C ALA A 82 7.38 6.29 5.01
N ALA A 83 8.50 5.84 5.58
CA ALA A 83 8.76 5.92 7.01
C ALA A 83 10.22 6.29 7.26
N THR A 84 10.45 7.08 8.30
CA THR A 84 11.80 7.45 8.75
C THR A 84 11.87 7.29 10.26
N PHE A 85 12.91 6.61 10.76
CA PHE A 85 13.06 6.35 12.18
C PHE A 85 14.53 6.10 12.56
N GLN A 86 14.85 6.30 13.82
CA GLN A 86 16.19 6.09 14.35
C GLN A 86 16.38 4.64 14.79
N GLU A 87 17.49 4.01 14.38
CA GLU A 87 17.86 2.68 14.88
C GLU A 87 18.32 2.71 16.34
N PRO A 88 18.10 1.61 17.10
CA PRO A 88 17.53 0.31 16.69
C PRO A 88 16.00 0.25 16.72
N GLY A 89 15.30 1.39 16.78
CA GLY A 89 13.84 1.44 16.87
C GLY A 89 13.13 1.06 15.56
N THR A 90 11.81 0.93 15.64
CA THR A 90 10.88 0.96 14.49
C THR A 90 9.78 1.96 14.79
N PRO A 91 9.03 2.47 13.79
CA PRO A 91 7.90 3.34 14.04
C PRO A 91 6.90 2.66 14.98
N ALA A 92 6.65 3.28 16.14
CA ALA A 92 5.74 2.73 17.15
C ALA A 92 4.27 2.79 16.70
N ALA A 93 3.92 3.87 15.99
CA ALA A 93 2.59 4.14 15.47
C ALA A 93 2.45 3.70 14.01
N TYR A 94 1.21 3.63 13.56
CA TYR A 94 0.90 3.56 12.14
C TYR A 94 1.24 4.89 11.46
N THR A 95 1.76 4.84 10.24
CA THR A 95 2.00 6.00 9.39
C THR A 95 0.98 6.01 8.26
N VAL A 96 0.27 7.12 8.09
CA VAL A 96 -0.67 7.31 6.99
C VAL A 96 0.11 7.42 5.67
N CYS A 97 -0.17 6.54 4.72
CA CYS A 97 0.35 6.64 3.35
C CYS A 97 -0.53 7.52 2.47
N GLU A 98 -1.84 7.29 2.53
CA GLU A 98 -2.79 7.92 1.61
C GLU A 98 -4.16 8.05 2.25
N ARG A 99 -4.85 9.14 1.89
CA ARG A 99 -6.27 9.33 2.13
C ARG A 99 -6.97 9.34 0.77
N ARG A 100 -7.90 8.42 0.58
CA ARG A 100 -8.62 8.21 -0.69
C ARG A 100 -9.88 9.06 -0.78
N ALA A 101 -10.37 9.24 -2.00
CA ALA A 101 -11.58 10.01 -2.28
C ALA A 101 -12.86 9.42 -1.65
N ASP A 102 -12.89 8.11 -1.39
CA ASP A 102 -13.98 7.43 -0.69
C ASP A 102 -13.91 7.59 0.84
N GLY A 103 -12.97 8.41 1.34
CA GLY A 103 -12.72 8.64 2.75
C GLY A 103 -11.89 7.54 3.43
N SER A 104 -11.47 6.51 2.70
CA SER A 104 -10.62 5.47 3.27
C SER A 104 -9.18 5.95 3.47
N VAL A 105 -8.52 5.45 4.52
CA VAL A 105 -7.14 5.78 4.87
C VAL A 105 -6.31 4.51 4.79
N VAL A 106 -5.21 4.57 4.05
CA VAL A 106 -4.21 3.50 3.99
C VAL A 106 -3.09 3.83 4.96
N GLU A 107 -2.90 2.96 5.94
CA GLU A 107 -1.88 3.11 6.97
C GLU A 107 -0.90 1.95 6.94
N LEU A 108 0.36 2.23 7.26
CA LEU A 108 1.42 1.23 7.36
C LEU A 108 1.97 1.15 8.78
N LYS A 109 2.42 -0.04 9.17
CA LYS A 109 3.27 -0.22 10.34
C LYS A 109 4.38 -1.20 10.03
N VAL A 110 5.59 -0.85 10.42
CA VAL A 110 6.77 -1.70 10.28
C VAL A 110 7.15 -2.21 11.65
N LYS A 111 7.31 -3.53 11.78
CA LYS A 111 7.78 -4.18 13.01
C LYS A 111 8.98 -5.06 12.71
N LYS A 112 9.94 -5.07 13.62
CA LYS A 112 11.02 -6.07 13.65
C LYS A 112 10.42 -7.48 13.70
N ALA A 113 10.88 -8.39 12.84
CA ALA A 113 10.45 -9.79 12.91
C ALA A 113 10.98 -10.45 14.20
N HIS A 114 10.15 -11.31 14.80
CA HIS A 114 10.39 -11.93 16.11
C HIS A 114 11.70 -12.77 16.17
N ALA A 115 12.21 -13.25 15.03
CA ALA A 115 13.41 -14.09 14.94
C ALA A 115 14.71 -13.30 14.70
N ALA A 116 14.66 -11.97 14.55
CA ALA A 116 15.85 -11.16 14.29
C ALA A 116 16.69 -10.98 15.57
N LYS A 117 17.62 -11.92 15.81
CA LYS A 117 18.54 -11.95 16.97
C LYS A 117 19.59 -10.84 16.96
N THR A 118 19.82 -10.21 15.82
CA THR A 118 20.82 -9.17 15.60
C THR A 118 20.14 -7.79 15.50
N LYS A 119 20.91 -6.70 15.44
CA LYS A 119 20.39 -5.31 15.33
C LYS A 119 19.43 -5.11 14.13
N TRP A 120 19.47 -6.02 13.18
CA TRP A 120 18.84 -5.95 11.87
C TRP A 120 17.36 -6.32 11.81
N ALA A 121 16.53 -5.44 12.34
CA ALA A 121 15.10 -5.48 12.03
C ALA A 121 14.81 -5.33 10.52
N LEU A 122 15.72 -4.77 9.73
CA LEU A 122 15.42 -4.30 8.38
C LEU A 122 15.73 -5.30 7.26
N TYR A 123 16.47 -6.37 7.55
CA TYR A 123 16.55 -7.54 6.65
C TYR A 123 15.39 -8.51 6.84
N ASN A 124 14.53 -8.26 7.84
CA ASN A 124 13.48 -9.18 8.25
C ASN A 124 12.43 -8.41 9.08
N PHE A 125 11.42 -7.85 8.41
CA PHE A 125 10.36 -7.07 9.07
C PHE A 125 8.96 -7.49 8.62
N GLU A 126 7.99 -7.27 9.49
CA GLU A 126 6.57 -7.39 9.17
C GLU A 126 6.05 -6.02 8.72
N LEU A 127 5.55 -5.94 7.50
CA LEU A 127 4.76 -4.83 7.00
C LEU A 127 3.28 -5.12 7.27
N SER A 128 2.65 -4.32 8.12
CA SER A 128 1.20 -4.33 8.33
C SER A 128 0.56 -3.19 7.57
N VAL A 129 -0.52 -3.47 6.84
CA VAL A 129 -1.32 -2.46 6.16
C VAL A 129 -2.75 -2.48 6.68
N VAL A 130 -3.34 -1.31 6.82
CA VAL A 130 -4.74 -1.14 7.22
C VAL A 130 -5.43 -0.20 6.24
N LYS A 131 -6.62 -0.58 5.78
CA LYS A 131 -7.57 0.31 5.11
C LYS A 131 -8.73 0.57 6.06
N GLU A 132 -8.82 1.76 6.62
CA GLU A 132 -9.92 2.15 7.50
C GLU A 132 -10.82 3.20 6.84
N GLY A 133 -12.10 3.26 7.22
CA GLY A 133 -13.06 4.25 6.72
C GLY A 133 -13.79 3.85 5.42
N GLY A 134 -14.66 4.75 4.95
CA GLY A 134 -15.55 4.52 3.81
C GLY A 134 -16.81 3.70 4.15
N VAL A 135 -17.45 3.15 3.12
CA VAL A 135 -18.68 2.33 3.26
C VAL A 135 -18.38 0.87 3.62
N ARG A 136 -17.11 0.47 3.57
CA ARG A 136 -16.67 -0.93 3.76
C ARG A 136 -16.12 -1.14 5.17
N ALA A 137 -16.16 -2.40 5.63
CA ALA A 137 -15.48 -2.81 6.84
C ALA A 137 -13.96 -2.56 6.72
N PRO A 138 -13.27 -2.22 7.82
CA PRO A 138 -11.83 -2.04 7.81
C PRO A 138 -11.15 -3.33 7.30
N MET A 139 -10.06 -3.17 6.54
CA MET A 139 -9.28 -4.31 6.03
C MET A 139 -7.88 -4.29 6.59
N LYS A 140 -7.35 -5.46 6.96
CA LYS A 140 -6.00 -5.63 7.51
C LYS A 140 -5.25 -6.70 6.74
N GLY A 141 -3.98 -6.45 6.47
CA GLY A 141 -3.07 -7.44 5.92
C GLY A 141 -1.67 -7.28 6.47
N LYS A 142 -0.89 -8.36 6.35
CA LYS A 142 0.48 -8.41 6.83
C LYS A 142 1.34 -9.18 5.84
N ARG A 143 2.57 -8.74 5.67
CA ARG A 143 3.56 -9.47 4.88
C ARG A 143 4.92 -9.42 5.55
N HIS A 144 5.58 -10.57 5.55
CA HIS A 144 6.97 -10.67 5.92
C HIS A 144 7.84 -10.19 4.77
N ILE A 145 8.82 -9.33 5.06
CA ILE A 145 9.75 -8.77 4.09
C ILE A 145 11.16 -9.14 4.52
N SER A 146 11.86 -9.90 3.67
CA SER A 146 13.25 -10.27 3.83
C SER A 146 14.11 -9.82 2.63
N SER A 147 15.41 -10.11 2.68
CA SER A 147 16.38 -9.66 1.69
C SER A 147 17.46 -10.69 1.39
N ASN A 148 18.02 -10.63 0.17
CA ASN A 148 19.20 -11.39 -0.28
C ASN A 148 19.10 -12.91 -0.11
N ASN A 149 17.89 -13.47 -0.08
CA ASN A 149 17.67 -14.90 0.10
C ASN A 149 16.62 -15.49 -0.86
N ALA A 150 16.49 -14.95 -2.08
CA ALA A 150 15.48 -15.42 -3.05
C ALA A 150 15.62 -16.90 -3.45
N ALA A 151 16.76 -17.54 -3.18
CA ALA A 151 16.93 -18.97 -3.43
C ALA A 151 16.18 -19.85 -2.42
N THR A 152 15.91 -19.36 -1.21
CA THR A 152 15.27 -20.15 -0.14
C THR A 152 14.05 -19.48 0.49
N ASP A 153 13.84 -18.19 0.23
CA ASP A 153 12.77 -17.41 0.82
C ASP A 153 11.91 -16.74 -0.25
N GLU A 154 10.65 -17.15 -0.31
CA GLU A 154 9.60 -16.56 -1.15
C GLU A 154 9.29 -15.11 -0.75
N ASP A 155 9.73 -14.69 0.44
CA ASP A 155 9.61 -13.34 0.99
C ASP A 155 10.90 -12.53 0.90
N SER A 156 11.88 -12.92 0.07
CA SER A 156 13.09 -12.14 -0.15
C SER A 156 12.86 -10.96 -1.10
N TYR A 157 12.05 -9.97 -0.74
CA TYR A 157 11.70 -8.84 -1.62
C TYR A 157 12.91 -8.03 -2.06
N LEU A 158 13.88 -7.85 -1.17
CA LEU A 158 14.90 -6.83 -1.33
C LEU A 158 16.25 -7.43 -1.74
N THR A 159 16.91 -6.75 -2.68
CA THR A 159 18.36 -6.89 -2.86
C THR A 159 19.05 -5.75 -2.13
N CYS A 160 19.86 -6.08 -1.13
CA CYS A 160 20.57 -5.14 -0.29
C CYS A 160 22.07 -5.14 -0.63
N LEU A 161 22.61 -3.95 -0.91
CA LEU A 161 24.02 -3.73 -1.17
C LEU A 161 24.60 -2.81 -0.10
N THR A 162 25.80 -3.16 0.36
CA THR A 162 26.58 -2.31 1.27
C THR A 162 27.50 -1.45 0.41
N TYR A 163 27.51 -0.14 0.65
CA TYR A 163 28.36 0.82 -0.06
C TYR A 163 29.59 1.19 0.78
N ALA A 164 30.22 2.32 0.46
CA ALA A 164 31.31 2.86 1.28
C ALA A 164 30.87 2.92 2.76
N PRO A 165 31.81 2.73 3.71
CA PRO A 165 31.54 2.60 5.14
C PRO A 165 30.44 3.53 5.68
N LEU A 166 30.54 4.83 5.41
CA LEU A 166 29.63 5.83 5.99
C LEU A 166 28.38 6.11 5.13
N THR A 167 28.15 5.32 4.08
CA THR A 167 26.96 5.43 3.24
C THR A 167 25.85 4.51 3.72
N GLY A 168 26.16 3.45 4.48
CA GLY A 168 25.15 2.51 4.97
C GLY A 168 24.79 1.43 3.95
N VAL A 169 23.69 0.74 4.25
CA VAL A 169 23.12 -0.33 3.43
C VAL A 169 21.94 0.22 2.67
N GLN A 170 21.92 0.05 1.35
CA GLN A 170 20.77 0.39 0.52
C GLN A 170 20.16 -0.88 -0.05
N CYS A 171 18.85 -0.96 0.00
CA CYS A 171 18.09 -2.07 -0.52
C CYS A 171 17.04 -1.59 -1.52
N GLN A 172 16.80 -2.41 -2.53
CA GLN A 172 15.76 -2.14 -3.51
C GLN A 172 15.04 -3.42 -3.95
N LEU A 173 13.77 -3.27 -4.34
CA LEU A 173 12.96 -4.31 -4.95
C LEU A 173 13.52 -4.70 -6.32
N GLY A 174 13.40 -5.98 -6.68
CA GLY A 174 13.65 -6.45 -8.06
C GLY A 174 15.12 -6.56 -8.45
N GLY A 175 16.04 -6.58 -7.49
CA GLY A 175 17.41 -7.01 -7.77
C GLY A 175 17.50 -8.53 -8.03
N VAL A 176 18.68 -8.99 -8.46
CA VAL A 176 18.93 -10.37 -8.94
C VAL A 176 18.59 -11.44 -7.89
N VAL A 177 18.56 -11.08 -6.62
CA VAL A 177 18.26 -11.94 -5.47
C VAL A 177 16.98 -11.54 -4.75
N GLY A 178 16.08 -10.83 -5.44
CA GLY A 178 14.80 -10.35 -4.93
C GLY A 178 13.60 -11.09 -5.55
N LYS A 179 12.66 -11.57 -4.72
CA LYS A 179 11.34 -12.09 -5.12
C LYS A 179 10.26 -11.39 -4.29
N SER A 180 9.28 -10.80 -4.98
CA SER A 180 8.17 -10.10 -4.33
C SER A 180 6.87 -10.87 -4.48
N GLY A 181 6.08 -10.90 -3.42
CA GLY A 181 4.75 -11.50 -3.37
C GLY A 181 3.65 -10.47 -3.10
N PRO A 182 2.38 -10.89 -3.13
CA PRO A 182 1.26 -10.05 -2.75
C PRO A 182 1.09 -9.92 -1.23
N ILE A 183 0.39 -8.88 -0.81
CA ILE A 183 -0.17 -8.72 0.53
C ILE A 183 -1.66 -9.04 0.44
N GLU A 184 -2.08 -10.12 1.10
CA GLU A 184 -3.50 -10.41 1.27
C GLU A 184 -4.05 -9.55 2.40
N VAL A 185 -5.08 -8.74 2.09
CA VAL A 185 -5.83 -7.97 3.09
C VAL A 185 -7.23 -8.56 3.23
N VAL A 186 -7.70 -8.68 4.48
CA VAL A 186 -9.01 -9.25 4.80
C VAL A 186 -9.83 -8.26 5.62
N ALA A 187 -11.14 -8.23 5.37
CA ALA A 187 -12.07 -7.46 6.19
C ALA A 187 -12.07 -8.01 7.63
N VAL A 188 -12.04 -7.11 8.62
CA VAL A 188 -12.08 -7.40 10.06
C VAL A 188 -13.37 -6.93 10.71
#